data_AF-A0A9E2YEU6-F1
#
_entry.id   AF-A0A9E2YEU6-F1
#
_cell.length_a   1.000
_cell.length_b   1.000
_cell.length_c   1.000
_cell.angle_alpha   90.00
_cell.angle_beta   90.00
_cell.angle_gamma   90.00
#
_symmetry.space_group_name_H-M   'P 1'
#
loop_
_entity.id
_entity.type
_entity.pdbx_description
1 polymer ?
#
loop_
_entity_poly.entity_id
_entity_poly.type
_entity_poly.pdbx_seq_one_letter_code
_entity_poly.pdbx_strand_id
1 'polypeptide(L)'
;MRTCGPRAFTLVEVTISIALALVLMLGVSQVFRVAGDAIGTGQALADALRDSRAAQVVLDRDMQGAVTYAAPYFLINCQGIFSYENHQQDISDADQHVWTVNDPAVAGNSIPLSTISVNSQHHRFDSMSFFYRGLLYRQTGNDGTYVDNLASREGFITYGMAWQPDNTGTFTTQTIISNGTPGTNPNNLYGSQWILARQALLLVKPASNGAIYDSGTISQDYYQRPSNASSSDLSPLDFTNTKSTKLVSPNTYALNECRYDLAGTTISDYLSIVRTAIANNQTFYSAVSNQLKVNPVVLGPPTSAMMAQQSPILVRGCSQFIVEFAGDFLSQDATTGKVTGTYAYKDASNNTVYQPTDGVTDYYIDTAGNRQIQWYGLPRSTAGKSTVTAANGDVVFLHDLWVTAPALGSGTALPTAPCERSIGMTPAPSGNSLTYDYEANNKATANANTRYTCAFGPSDPKPRMIRITMTIDDPGGRLGDGQTYQYVFTLQQ
;
A
#
# COMPACT_ATOMS: atom_id res chain seq x y z
N MET A 1 -0.23 19.43 88.67
CA MET A 1 -1.11 19.61 87.50
C MET A 1 -0.69 20.88 86.76
N ARG A 2 -0.08 20.77 85.59
CA ARG A 2 0.08 21.89 84.65
C ARG A 2 -0.95 21.71 83.55
N THR A 3 -1.91 22.61 83.47
CA THR A 3 -2.90 22.68 82.38
C THR A 3 -2.18 23.19 81.14
N CYS A 4 -1.83 22.27 80.23
CA CYS A 4 -1.32 22.61 78.91
C CYS A 4 -2.49 23.22 78.12
N GLY A 5 -2.47 24.54 77.92
CA GLY A 5 -3.49 25.22 77.12
C GLY A 5 -3.48 24.71 75.66
N PRO A 6 -4.65 24.66 74.99
CA PRO A 6 -4.74 24.23 73.60
C PRO A 6 -3.88 25.15 72.73
N ARG A 7 -2.86 24.57 72.08
CA ARG A 7 -2.06 25.29 71.08
C ARG A 7 -2.94 25.51 69.86
N ALA A 8 -3.28 26.76 69.59
CA ALA A 8 -3.93 27.14 68.33
C ALA A 8 -2.95 26.89 67.18
N PHE A 9 -3.45 26.30 66.09
CA PHE A 9 -2.66 26.12 64.87
C PHE A 9 -2.17 27.47 64.37
N THR A 10 -0.89 27.54 64.04
CA THR A 10 -0.33 28.73 63.40
C THR A 10 -0.77 28.75 61.94
N LEU A 11 -0.96 29.95 61.37
CA LEU A 11 -1.31 30.12 59.96
C LEU A 11 -0.35 29.37 59.02
N VAL A 12 0.93 29.29 59.40
CA VAL A 12 1.97 28.56 58.66
C VAL A 12 1.71 27.05 58.60
N GLU A 13 1.24 26.44 59.68
CA GLU A 13 0.93 25.00 59.69
C GLU A 13 -0.26 24.68 58.77
N VAL A 14 -1.25 25.58 58.71
CA VAL A 14 -2.41 25.42 57.82
C VAL A 14 -2.00 25.57 56.35
N THR A 15 -1.19 26.58 56.01
CA THR A 15 -0.75 26.79 54.63
C THR A 15 0.15 25.64 54.14
N ILE A 16 1.06 25.13 54.98
CA ILE A 16 1.88 23.96 54.65
C ILE A 16 1.01 22.72 54.47
N SER A 17 0.01 22.50 55.32
CA SER A 17 -0.87 21.32 55.23
C SER A 17 -1.69 21.34 53.93
N ILE A 18 -2.19 22.49 53.51
CA ILE A 18 -2.91 22.64 52.22
C ILE A 18 -1.96 22.42 51.04
N ALA A 19 -0.76 23.00 51.07
CA ALA A 19 0.22 22.80 50.01
C ALA A 19 0.61 21.32 49.84
N LEU A 20 0.85 20.61 50.96
CA LEU A 20 1.14 19.18 50.94
C LEU A 20 -0.04 18.35 50.41
N ALA A 21 -1.27 18.69 50.82
CA ALA A 21 -2.46 18.00 50.31
C ALA A 21 -2.63 18.19 48.79
N LEU A 22 -2.40 19.40 48.27
CA LEU A 22 -2.46 19.68 46.83
C LEU A 22 -1.36 18.92 46.05
N VAL A 23 -0.13 18.92 46.55
CA VAL A 23 0.97 18.15 45.94
C VAL A 23 0.64 16.65 45.92
N LEU A 24 0.05 16.12 46.99
CA LEU A 24 -0.34 14.71 47.04
C LEU A 24 -1.48 14.40 46.05
N MET A 25 -2.50 15.25 45.96
CA MET A 25 -3.58 15.08 44.97
C MET A 25 -3.07 15.16 43.53
N LEU A 26 -2.15 16.07 43.24
CA LEU A 26 -1.49 16.16 41.93
C LEU A 26 -0.63 14.92 41.65
N GLY A 27 0.13 14.44 42.65
CA GLY A 27 0.96 13.24 42.53
C GLY A 27 0.13 11.98 42.24
N VAL A 28 -0.96 11.76 43.00
CA VAL A 28 -1.87 10.62 42.79
C VAL A 28 -2.55 10.69 41.42
N SER A 29 -3.01 11.87 40.99
CA SER A 29 -3.63 12.04 39.68
C SER A 29 -2.65 11.76 38.54
N GLN A 30 -1.39 12.21 38.67
CA GLN A 30 -0.35 11.94 37.68
C GLN A 30 -0.03 10.44 37.61
N VAL A 31 0.06 9.74 38.73
CA VAL A 31 0.31 8.29 38.76
C VAL A 31 -0.84 7.53 38.08
N PHE A 32 -2.10 7.89 38.35
CA PHE A 32 -3.23 7.25 37.69
C PHE A 32 -3.26 7.52 36.19
N ARG A 33 -2.93 8.75 35.75
CA ARG A 33 -2.81 9.06 34.32
C ARG A 33 -1.73 8.22 33.65
N VAL A 34 -0.51 8.20 34.19
CA VAL A 34 0.61 7.42 33.63
C VAL A 34 0.27 5.93 33.61
N ALA A 35 -0.37 5.40 34.65
CA ALA A 35 -0.82 4.00 34.68
C ALA A 35 -1.90 3.72 33.62
N GLY A 36 -2.86 4.64 33.45
CA GLY A 36 -3.90 4.55 32.42
C GLY A 36 -3.33 4.57 31.01
N ASP A 37 -2.43 5.52 30.73
CA ASP A 37 -1.72 5.64 29.45
C ASP A 37 -0.92 4.37 29.16
N ALA A 38 -0.16 3.87 30.14
CA ALA A 38 0.62 2.63 29.99
C ALA A 38 -0.27 1.40 29.70
N ILE A 39 -1.42 1.27 30.37
CA ILE A 39 -2.38 0.19 30.08
C ILE A 39 -2.98 0.36 28.69
N GLY A 40 -3.35 1.58 28.31
CA GLY A 40 -3.90 1.90 26.99
C GLY A 40 -2.93 1.59 25.85
N THR A 41 -1.67 2.01 25.98
CA THR A 41 -0.59 1.66 25.04
C THR A 41 -0.35 0.16 24.99
N GLY A 42 -0.38 -0.53 26.14
CA GLY A 42 -0.24 -1.99 26.19
C GLY A 42 -1.34 -2.73 25.44
N GLN A 43 -2.60 -2.26 25.54
CA GLN A 43 -3.72 -2.80 24.78
C GLN A 43 -3.59 -2.53 23.28
N ALA A 44 -3.28 -1.28 22.90
CA ALA A 44 -3.10 -0.90 21.51
C ALA A 44 -1.98 -1.71 20.83
N LEU A 45 -0.87 -1.92 21.53
CA LEU A 45 0.24 -2.76 21.06
C LEU A 45 -0.20 -4.22 20.87
N ALA A 46 -0.96 -4.77 21.81
CA ALA A 46 -1.47 -6.13 21.73
C ALA A 46 -2.42 -6.33 20.53
N ASP A 47 -3.28 -5.34 20.26
CA ASP A 47 -4.17 -5.33 19.10
C ASP A 47 -3.36 -5.27 17.80
N ALA A 48 -2.38 -4.35 17.69
CA ALA A 48 -1.52 -4.24 16.52
C ALA A 48 -0.73 -5.53 16.24
N LEU A 49 -0.23 -6.20 17.28
CA LEU A 49 0.47 -7.49 17.15
C LEU A 49 -0.45 -8.63 16.70
N ARG A 50 -1.71 -8.64 17.15
CA ARG A 50 -2.68 -9.64 16.71
C ARG A 50 -3.00 -9.45 15.23
N ASP A 51 -3.27 -8.21 14.83
CA ASP A 51 -3.63 -7.87 13.46
C ASP A 51 -2.47 -8.11 12.50
N SER A 52 -1.23 -7.83 12.93
CA SER A 52 -0.04 -8.11 12.12
C SER A 52 0.18 -9.60 11.87
N ARG A 53 -0.01 -10.45 12.90
CA ARG A 53 0.08 -11.91 12.76
C ARG A 53 -1.02 -12.47 11.86
N ALA A 54 -2.24 -11.95 11.97
CA ALA A 54 -3.34 -12.35 11.10
C ALA A 54 -3.03 -11.99 9.63
N ALA A 55 -2.53 -10.77 9.39
CA ALA A 55 -2.11 -10.33 8.06
C ALA A 55 -0.96 -11.19 7.51
N GLN A 56 0.03 -11.52 8.33
CA GLN A 56 1.17 -12.36 7.93
C GLN A 56 0.71 -13.72 7.39
N VAL A 57 -0.22 -14.40 8.07
CA VAL A 57 -0.73 -15.72 7.65
C VAL A 57 -1.44 -15.64 6.30
N VAL A 58 -2.19 -14.55 6.06
CA VAL A 58 -2.89 -14.32 4.79
C VAL A 58 -1.88 -14.02 3.69
N LEU A 59 -0.96 -13.07 3.92
CA LEU A 59 0.09 -12.70 2.98
C LEU A 59 0.95 -13.91 2.58
N ASP A 60 1.41 -14.71 3.54
CA ASP A 60 2.22 -15.91 3.29
C ASP A 60 1.49 -16.90 2.39
N ARG A 61 0.22 -17.20 2.68
CA ARG A 61 -0.62 -18.07 1.84
C ARG A 61 -0.74 -17.55 0.41
N ASP A 62 -0.98 -16.26 0.26
CA ASP A 62 -1.22 -15.66 -1.04
C ASP A 62 0.07 -15.57 -1.88
N MET A 63 1.20 -15.28 -1.24
CA MET A 63 2.52 -15.26 -1.90
C MET A 63 2.95 -16.67 -2.34
N GLN A 64 2.65 -17.70 -1.54
CA GLN A 64 2.95 -19.09 -1.90
C GLN A 64 2.16 -19.55 -3.14
N GLY A 65 0.93 -19.07 -3.33
CA GLY A 65 0.13 -19.37 -4.51
C GLY A 65 0.22 -18.33 -5.63
N ALA A 66 1.07 -17.30 -5.49
CA ALA A 66 1.24 -16.29 -6.52
C ALA A 66 1.78 -16.91 -7.81
N VAL A 67 1.10 -16.64 -8.92
CA VAL A 67 1.50 -17.11 -10.25
C VAL A 67 2.53 -16.14 -10.82
N THR A 68 3.74 -16.63 -11.02
CA THR A 68 4.85 -15.90 -11.65
C THR A 68 5.07 -16.35 -13.09
N TYR A 69 4.95 -17.66 -13.35
CA TYR A 69 5.03 -18.25 -14.67
C TYR A 69 3.70 -18.16 -15.44
N ALA A 70 3.75 -17.66 -16.68
CA ALA A 70 2.57 -17.45 -17.53
C ALA A 70 1.47 -16.58 -16.89
N ALA A 71 1.82 -15.75 -15.93
CA ALA A 71 0.90 -14.76 -15.35
C ALA A 71 0.55 -13.69 -16.40
N PRO A 72 -0.74 -13.28 -16.51
CA PRO A 72 -1.13 -12.15 -17.34
C PRO A 72 -0.36 -10.88 -16.98
N TYR A 73 -0.21 -10.59 -15.69
CA TYR A 73 0.71 -9.58 -15.19
C TYR A 73 0.98 -9.74 -13.70
N PHE A 74 1.98 -9.01 -13.22
CA PHE A 74 2.17 -8.66 -11.81
C PHE A 74 2.26 -7.13 -11.73
N LEU A 75 1.54 -6.51 -10.82
CA LEU A 75 1.46 -5.06 -10.71
C LEU A 75 1.85 -4.61 -9.31
N ILE A 76 2.70 -3.59 -9.23
CA ILE A 76 2.99 -2.82 -8.03
C ILE A 76 2.78 -1.36 -8.39
N ASN A 77 1.89 -0.67 -7.69
CA ASN A 77 1.70 0.75 -7.86
C ASN A 77 1.96 1.44 -6.52
N CYS A 78 3.02 2.22 -6.46
CA CYS A 78 3.46 2.95 -5.29
C CYS A 78 3.00 4.40 -5.35
N GLN A 79 2.59 4.94 -4.21
CA GLN A 79 2.24 6.35 -4.10
C GLN A 79 2.72 6.91 -2.76
N GLY A 80 3.42 8.04 -2.81
CA GLY A 80 3.65 8.88 -1.62
C GLY A 80 2.46 9.82 -1.43
N ILE A 81 2.00 9.95 -0.19
CA ILE A 81 0.91 10.84 0.18
C ILE A 81 1.23 11.58 1.48
N PHE A 82 0.93 12.87 1.52
CA PHE A 82 1.03 13.67 2.73
C PHE A 82 -0.30 13.69 3.47
N SER A 83 -0.26 13.43 4.77
CA SER A 83 -1.42 13.41 5.67
C SER A 83 -0.91 13.46 7.10
N TYR A 84 -1.64 14.08 8.02
CA TYR A 84 -1.34 13.87 9.44
C TYR A 84 -1.67 12.44 9.84
N GLU A 85 -0.89 11.90 10.75
CA GLU A 85 -1.15 10.59 11.33
C GLU A 85 -2.50 10.58 12.05
N ASN A 86 -2.80 11.63 12.82
CA ASN A 86 -4.02 11.74 13.61
C ASN A 86 -4.44 13.20 13.84
N HIS A 87 -5.64 13.40 14.41
CA HIS A 87 -6.19 14.73 14.68
C HIS A 87 -5.39 15.55 15.69
N GLN A 88 -4.72 14.89 16.65
CA GLN A 88 -3.92 15.59 17.65
C GLN A 88 -2.69 16.24 17.01
N GLN A 89 -2.09 15.56 16.03
CA GLN A 89 -0.99 16.10 15.25
C GLN A 89 -1.43 17.31 14.42
N ASP A 90 -2.57 17.20 13.73
CA ASP A 90 -3.21 18.30 12.97
C ASP A 90 -3.41 19.56 13.83
N ILE A 91 -3.95 19.41 15.05
CA ILE A 91 -4.13 20.55 15.97
C ILE A 91 -2.78 21.08 16.50
N SER A 92 -1.81 20.19 16.74
CA SER A 92 -0.50 20.60 17.26
C SER A 92 0.37 21.31 16.23
N ASP A 93 0.03 21.15 14.95
CA ASP A 93 0.74 21.75 13.85
C ASP A 93 0.41 23.25 13.75
N ALA A 94 1.44 24.10 13.84
CA ALA A 94 1.26 25.53 14.00
C ALA A 94 0.75 26.23 12.74
N ASP A 95 1.09 25.71 11.55
CA ASP A 95 0.66 26.26 10.26
C ASP A 95 -0.48 25.45 9.61
N GLN A 96 -0.81 24.26 10.13
CA GLN A 96 -1.81 23.34 9.59
C GLN A 96 -1.53 22.92 8.15
N HIS A 97 -0.26 22.83 7.76
CA HIS A 97 0.14 22.35 6.44
C HIS A 97 0.81 20.97 6.50
N VAL A 98 0.13 19.95 5.95
CA VAL A 98 0.60 18.55 5.94
C VAL A 98 1.95 18.31 5.25
N TRP A 99 2.44 19.24 4.44
CA TRP A 99 3.69 19.13 3.71
C TRP A 99 4.88 19.80 4.41
N THR A 100 4.68 20.36 5.59
CA THR A 100 5.71 21.05 6.37
C THR A 100 5.82 20.46 7.77
N VAL A 101 7.02 20.54 8.33
CA VAL A 101 7.29 20.26 9.75
C VAL A 101 7.70 21.57 10.41
N ASN A 102 7.12 21.86 11.58
CA ASN A 102 7.54 22.99 12.40
C ASN A 102 8.95 22.73 12.95
N ASP A 103 9.93 23.57 12.58
CA ASP A 103 11.26 23.52 13.16
C ASP A 103 11.28 24.33 14.48
N PRO A 104 11.41 23.68 15.65
CA PRO A 104 11.46 24.40 16.92
C PRO A 104 12.69 25.31 17.03
N ALA A 105 13.74 25.08 16.24
CA ALA A 105 14.94 25.90 16.24
C ALA A 105 14.74 27.24 15.51
N VAL A 106 13.71 27.37 14.66
CA VAL A 106 13.48 28.57 13.86
C VAL A 106 12.03 29.01 13.99
N ALA A 107 11.79 29.91 14.95
CA ALA A 107 10.45 30.43 15.23
C ALA A 107 9.77 30.98 13.97
N GLY A 108 8.63 30.39 13.60
CA GLY A 108 7.83 30.78 12.45
C GLY A 108 8.26 30.20 11.10
N ASN A 109 9.25 29.30 11.07
CA ASN A 109 9.65 28.62 9.84
C ASN A 109 9.27 27.15 9.88
N SER A 110 8.39 26.76 8.97
CA SER A 110 8.10 25.38 8.65
C SER A 110 9.03 24.92 7.53
N ILE A 111 9.67 23.77 7.70
CA ILE A 111 10.57 23.20 6.69
C ILE A 111 9.73 22.27 5.80
N PRO A 112 9.84 22.38 4.47
CA PRO A 112 9.20 21.43 3.56
C PRO A 112 9.67 20.00 3.84
N LEU A 113 8.72 19.08 3.94
CA LEU A 113 8.99 17.65 4.05
C LEU A 113 9.63 17.11 2.78
N SER A 114 10.58 16.18 2.97
CA SER A 114 11.18 15.41 1.89
C SER A 114 10.23 14.29 1.45
N THR A 115 9.94 14.20 0.15
CA THR A 115 9.08 13.13 -0.43
C THR A 115 9.71 11.74 -0.38
N ILE A 116 10.95 11.61 0.09
CA ILE A 116 11.59 10.31 0.33
C ILE A 116 11.67 9.94 1.81
N SER A 117 11.37 10.88 2.71
CA SER A 117 11.32 10.63 4.15
C SER A 117 9.95 10.07 4.48
N VAL A 118 9.85 8.78 4.79
CA VAL A 118 8.61 8.19 5.30
C VAL A 118 8.56 8.45 6.79
N ASN A 119 7.54 9.16 7.26
CA ASN A 119 7.38 9.57 8.66
C ASN A 119 5.89 9.74 9.01
N SER A 120 5.60 10.38 10.15
CA SER A 120 4.24 10.65 10.64
C SER A 120 3.39 11.56 9.76
N GLN A 121 3.98 12.25 8.78
CA GLN A 121 3.27 13.17 7.87
C GLN A 121 3.37 12.77 6.40
N HIS A 122 4.31 11.87 6.06
CA HIS A 122 4.50 11.36 4.72
C HIS A 122 4.37 9.84 4.71
N HIS A 123 3.29 9.40 4.08
CA HIS A 123 2.87 8.01 4.05
C HIS A 123 3.02 7.38 2.68
N ARG A 124 3.10 6.05 2.69
CA ARG A 124 3.18 5.20 1.51
C ARG A 124 1.91 4.39 1.36
N PHE A 125 1.36 4.55 0.16
CA PHE A 125 0.03 4.10 -0.24
C PHE A 125 0.16 3.16 -1.42
N ASP A 126 1.00 2.16 -1.25
CA ASP A 126 1.29 1.23 -2.33
C ASP A 126 0.10 0.27 -2.52
N SER A 127 0.05 -0.36 -3.67
CA SER A 127 -0.89 -1.41 -4.01
C SER A 127 -0.18 -2.46 -4.84
N MET A 128 -0.64 -3.69 -4.71
CA MET A 128 -0.04 -4.84 -5.38
C MET A 128 -1.13 -5.77 -5.85
N SER A 129 -1.06 -6.17 -7.13
CA SER A 129 -2.01 -7.11 -7.71
C SER A 129 -1.32 -8.21 -8.50
N PHE A 130 -1.79 -9.44 -8.32
CA PHE A 130 -1.22 -10.63 -8.98
C PHE A 130 -2.25 -11.75 -9.10
N PHE A 131 -1.96 -12.68 -10.00
CA PHE A 131 -2.78 -13.87 -10.20
C PHE A 131 -2.38 -14.95 -9.20
N TYR A 132 -3.34 -15.75 -8.77
CA TYR A 132 -3.18 -16.75 -7.71
C TYR A 132 -3.66 -18.12 -8.19
N ARG A 133 -2.92 -19.17 -7.79
CA ARG A 133 -3.30 -20.57 -7.95
C ARG A 133 -3.34 -21.25 -6.60
N GLY A 134 -4.52 -21.74 -6.25
CA GLY A 134 -4.83 -22.35 -4.98
C GLY A 134 -6.33 -22.25 -4.73
N LEU A 135 -6.85 -23.02 -3.78
CA LEU A 135 -8.29 -23.00 -3.51
C LEU A 135 -8.68 -21.71 -2.78
N LEU A 136 -9.46 -20.87 -3.45
CA LEU A 136 -10.15 -19.71 -2.88
C LEU A 136 -11.63 -20.02 -2.77
N TYR A 137 -12.21 -19.67 -1.63
CA TYR A 137 -13.65 -19.72 -1.39
C TYR A 137 -14.22 -18.33 -1.58
N ARG A 138 -15.44 -18.29 -2.12
CA ARG A 138 -16.21 -17.06 -2.21
C ARG A 138 -16.53 -16.54 -0.81
N GLN A 139 -16.41 -15.24 -0.64
CA GLN A 139 -16.63 -14.48 0.59
C GLN A 139 -17.89 -13.60 0.50
N THR A 140 -18.46 -13.44 -0.70
CA THR A 140 -19.69 -12.68 -0.93
C THR A 140 -20.77 -13.56 -1.55
N GLY A 141 -22.01 -13.09 -1.55
CA GLY A 141 -23.10 -13.73 -2.29
C GLY A 141 -24.02 -12.75 -3.02
N ASN A 142 -24.99 -13.29 -3.76
CA ASN A 142 -26.02 -12.49 -4.45
C ASN A 142 -26.91 -11.71 -3.47
N ASP A 143 -27.83 -10.88 -3.95
CA ASP A 143 -28.76 -10.18 -3.06
C ASP A 143 -29.65 -11.16 -2.28
N GLY A 144 -29.70 -10.97 -0.96
CA GLY A 144 -30.38 -11.88 -0.04
C GLY A 144 -29.50 -13.00 0.52
N THR A 145 -28.31 -13.23 -0.03
CA THR A 145 -27.34 -14.21 0.48
C THR A 145 -26.03 -13.54 0.86
N TYR A 146 -25.55 -13.77 2.08
CA TYR A 146 -24.29 -13.15 2.54
C TYR A 146 -23.06 -13.79 1.90
N VAL A 147 -23.05 -15.12 1.76
CA VAL A 147 -21.94 -15.91 1.23
C VAL A 147 -22.51 -17.10 0.45
N ASP A 148 -22.07 -17.29 -0.79
CA ASP A 148 -22.46 -18.45 -1.61
C ASP A 148 -21.40 -19.57 -1.57
N ASN A 149 -21.83 -20.82 -1.74
CA ASN A 149 -20.95 -21.98 -1.75
C ASN A 149 -20.30 -22.18 -3.13
N LEU A 150 -19.33 -21.32 -3.44
CA LEU A 150 -18.52 -21.40 -4.65
C LEU A 150 -17.03 -21.32 -4.28
N ALA A 151 -16.21 -22.06 -5.01
CA ALA A 151 -14.76 -22.00 -4.87
C ALA A 151 -14.10 -22.06 -6.25
N SER A 152 -12.93 -21.45 -6.39
CA SER A 152 -12.09 -21.57 -7.57
C SER A 152 -10.66 -21.89 -7.19
N ARG A 153 -9.93 -22.56 -8.08
CA ARG A 153 -8.48 -22.78 -7.96
C ARG A 153 -7.66 -21.65 -8.57
N GLU A 154 -8.32 -20.73 -9.26
CA GLU A 154 -7.69 -19.56 -9.86
C GLU A 154 -8.28 -18.30 -9.25
N GLY A 155 -7.42 -17.33 -8.99
CA GLY A 155 -7.79 -16.07 -8.37
C GLY A 155 -7.01 -14.89 -8.92
N PHE A 156 -7.52 -13.70 -8.63
CA PHE A 156 -6.80 -12.45 -8.75
C PHE A 156 -6.85 -11.73 -7.40
N ILE A 157 -5.68 -11.46 -6.83
CA ILE A 157 -5.54 -10.85 -5.51
C ILE A 157 -5.02 -9.44 -5.69
N THR A 158 -5.67 -8.49 -5.03
CA THR A 158 -5.22 -7.10 -4.93
C THR A 158 -5.12 -6.70 -3.47
N TYR A 159 -3.97 -6.15 -3.09
CA TYR A 159 -3.77 -5.42 -1.85
C TYR A 159 -3.68 -3.94 -2.15
N GLY A 160 -4.20 -3.14 -1.23
CA GLY A 160 -4.05 -1.70 -1.28
C GLY A 160 -4.92 -1.04 -0.22
N MET A 161 -4.71 0.24 -0.06
CA MET A 161 -5.45 1.02 0.93
C MET A 161 -6.87 1.29 0.42
N ALA A 162 -7.83 1.12 1.32
CA ALA A 162 -9.23 1.20 0.99
C ALA A 162 -9.89 2.51 1.43
N TRP A 163 -10.88 2.90 0.64
CA TRP A 163 -11.77 4.01 0.91
C TRP A 163 -12.89 3.58 1.86
N GLN A 164 -13.13 4.37 2.90
CA GLN A 164 -14.24 4.20 3.84
C GLN A 164 -15.36 5.24 3.58
N PRO A 165 -16.63 4.88 3.81
CA PRO A 165 -17.70 5.87 3.76
C PRO A 165 -17.54 6.90 4.89
N ASP A 166 -18.21 8.04 4.76
CA ASP A 166 -18.37 9.01 5.84
C ASP A 166 -19.29 8.47 6.96
N ASN A 167 -19.55 9.30 7.97
CA ASN A 167 -20.40 8.93 9.11
C ASN A 167 -21.88 8.72 8.74
N THR A 168 -22.29 9.04 7.50
CA THR A 168 -23.63 8.76 6.97
C THR A 168 -23.71 7.42 6.24
N GLY A 169 -22.58 6.73 6.06
CA GLY A 169 -22.48 5.53 5.22
C GLY A 169 -22.32 5.85 3.73
N THR A 170 -22.11 7.12 3.36
CA THR A 170 -21.94 7.54 1.97
C THR A 170 -20.47 7.61 1.61
N PHE A 171 -20.11 7.04 0.46
CA PHE A 171 -18.77 7.23 -0.12
C PHE A 171 -18.72 8.61 -0.76
N THR A 172 -17.92 9.51 -0.20
CA THR A 172 -17.75 10.85 -0.76
C THR A 172 -17.05 10.78 -2.10
N THR A 173 -17.35 11.74 -2.98
CA THR A 173 -16.83 11.79 -4.36
C THR A 173 -15.40 12.35 -4.44
N GLN A 174 -14.80 12.77 -3.31
CA GLN A 174 -13.38 13.02 -3.29
C GLN A 174 -12.67 11.70 -3.62
N THR A 175 -11.69 11.73 -4.50
CA THR A 175 -11.03 10.54 -5.05
C THR A 175 -9.68 10.26 -4.42
N ILE A 176 -9.26 11.05 -3.44
CA ILE A 176 -7.96 10.92 -2.77
C ILE A 176 -8.18 10.87 -1.26
N ILE A 177 -7.74 9.76 -0.66
CA ILE A 177 -7.55 9.60 0.79
C ILE A 177 -6.64 10.74 1.28
N SER A 178 -6.76 11.18 2.53
CA SER A 178 -6.11 12.39 3.09
C SER A 178 -6.62 13.75 2.60
N ASN A 179 -7.49 13.80 1.60
CA ASN A 179 -8.10 15.06 1.16
C ASN A 179 -9.41 15.34 1.91
N GLY A 180 -9.73 16.62 2.11
CA GLY A 180 -10.98 17.07 2.72
C GLY A 180 -10.80 17.69 4.10
N THR A 181 -11.87 17.68 4.88
CA THR A 181 -11.93 18.19 6.26
C THR A 181 -12.51 17.12 7.18
N PRO A 182 -12.38 17.25 8.51
CA PRO A 182 -13.04 16.33 9.44
C PRO A 182 -14.56 16.21 9.23
N GLY A 183 -15.21 17.21 8.63
CA GLY A 183 -16.64 17.15 8.29
C GLY A 183 -16.95 16.42 6.98
N THR A 184 -16.06 16.45 5.99
CA THR A 184 -16.31 15.92 4.64
C THR A 184 -15.64 14.58 4.37
N ASN A 185 -14.60 14.22 5.13
CA ASN A 185 -13.91 12.95 5.01
C ASN A 185 -13.47 12.41 6.39
N PRO A 186 -14.40 12.27 7.35
CA PRO A 186 -14.06 11.97 8.75
C PRO A 186 -13.29 10.66 8.95
N ASN A 187 -13.38 9.72 8.00
CA ASN A 187 -12.87 8.35 8.15
C ASN A 187 -11.68 8.04 7.23
N ASN A 188 -11.23 8.98 6.41
CA ASN A 188 -10.03 8.79 5.57
C ASN A 188 -9.10 10.00 5.59
N LEU A 189 -9.30 10.96 6.49
CA LEU A 189 -8.50 12.18 6.53
C LEU A 189 -7.11 11.93 7.11
N TYR A 190 -7.01 11.08 8.13
CA TYR A 190 -5.78 10.84 8.88
C TYR A 190 -5.20 9.45 8.63
N GLY A 191 -3.87 9.33 8.66
CA GLY A 191 -3.14 8.08 8.46
C GLY A 191 -3.64 6.93 9.34
N SER A 192 -3.91 7.22 10.61
CA SER A 192 -4.37 6.25 11.61
C SER A 192 -5.78 5.73 11.35
N GLN A 193 -6.54 6.34 10.44
CA GLN A 193 -7.90 5.91 10.10
C GLN A 193 -7.91 4.92 8.94
N TRP A 194 -6.82 4.83 8.19
CA TRP A 194 -6.80 4.06 6.94
C TRP A 194 -6.87 2.55 7.18
N ILE A 195 -7.39 1.86 6.18
CA ILE A 195 -7.58 0.42 6.20
C ILE A 195 -6.80 -0.17 5.04
N LEU A 196 -5.90 -1.11 5.34
CA LEU A 196 -5.33 -1.97 4.33
C LEU A 196 -6.37 -3.04 3.96
N ALA A 197 -6.70 -3.11 2.69
CA ALA A 197 -7.61 -4.10 2.15
C ALA A 197 -6.89 -5.13 1.28
N ARG A 198 -7.52 -6.31 1.21
CA ARG A 198 -7.19 -7.45 0.37
C ARG A 198 -8.47 -7.92 -0.34
N GLN A 199 -8.56 -7.71 -1.63
CA GLN A 199 -9.61 -8.31 -2.46
C GLN A 199 -9.08 -9.57 -3.13
N ALA A 200 -9.76 -10.70 -2.97
CA ALA A 200 -9.48 -11.92 -3.70
C ALA A 200 -10.66 -12.27 -4.60
N LEU A 201 -10.51 -12.03 -5.90
CA LEU A 201 -11.51 -12.37 -6.90
C LEU A 201 -11.31 -13.80 -7.38
N LEU A 202 -12.34 -14.62 -7.29
CA LEU A 202 -12.37 -15.95 -7.89
C LEU A 202 -12.45 -15.80 -9.42
N LEU A 203 -11.61 -16.53 -10.14
CA LEU A 203 -11.65 -16.58 -11.60
C LEU A 203 -12.36 -17.87 -12.01
N VAL A 204 -13.56 -17.73 -12.59
CA VAL A 204 -14.34 -18.87 -13.09
C VAL A 204 -14.86 -18.56 -14.50
N LYS A 205 -14.62 -19.47 -15.44
CA LYS A 205 -15.17 -19.34 -16.80
C LYS A 205 -16.69 -19.50 -16.77
N PRO A 206 -17.46 -18.53 -17.29
CA PRO A 206 -18.90 -18.72 -17.46
C PRO A 206 -19.21 -19.89 -18.40
N ALA A 207 -20.33 -20.56 -18.18
CA ALA A 207 -20.86 -21.55 -19.11
C ALA A 207 -21.26 -20.89 -20.45
N SER A 208 -21.62 -21.69 -21.45
CA SER A 208 -21.97 -21.19 -22.80
C SER A 208 -23.17 -20.24 -22.81
N ASN A 209 -24.05 -20.33 -21.80
CA ASN A 209 -25.17 -19.42 -21.60
C ASN A 209 -24.80 -18.12 -20.85
N GLY A 210 -23.52 -17.92 -20.54
CA GLY A 210 -23.02 -16.75 -19.82
C GLY A 210 -23.27 -16.77 -18.31
N ALA A 211 -23.75 -17.88 -17.73
CA ALA A 211 -23.94 -18.00 -16.28
C ALA A 211 -22.75 -18.70 -15.60
N ILE A 212 -22.48 -18.33 -14.35
CA ILE A 212 -21.66 -19.11 -13.43
C ILE A 212 -22.61 -19.66 -12.37
N TYR A 213 -22.52 -20.96 -12.07
CA TYR A 213 -23.38 -21.62 -11.10
C TYR A 213 -22.59 -21.97 -9.83
N ASP A 214 -23.22 -21.83 -8.67
CA ASP A 214 -22.72 -22.42 -7.43
C ASP A 214 -23.00 -23.93 -7.36
N SER A 215 -22.62 -24.58 -6.25
CA SER A 215 -22.90 -26.00 -6.02
C SER A 215 -24.39 -26.37 -6.05
N GLY A 216 -25.27 -25.39 -5.85
CA GLY A 216 -26.73 -25.54 -5.81
C GLY A 216 -27.42 -25.23 -7.12
N THR A 217 -26.68 -25.04 -8.23
CA THR A 217 -27.19 -24.63 -9.55
C THR A 217 -27.83 -23.24 -9.59
N ILE A 218 -27.56 -22.40 -8.58
CA ILE A 218 -28.01 -21.01 -8.55
C ILE A 218 -27.03 -20.17 -9.36
N SER A 219 -27.56 -19.35 -10.28
CA SER A 219 -26.74 -18.42 -11.06
C SER A 219 -26.13 -17.37 -10.15
N GLN A 220 -24.88 -17.02 -10.39
CA GLN A 220 -24.13 -16.08 -9.58
C GLN A 220 -23.90 -14.79 -10.35
N ASP A 221 -24.02 -13.64 -9.69
CA ASP A 221 -23.56 -12.40 -10.27
C ASP A 221 -22.04 -12.30 -10.19
N TYR A 222 -21.45 -11.84 -11.28
CA TYR A 222 -20.00 -11.79 -11.45
C TYR A 222 -19.59 -10.60 -12.32
N TYR A 223 -18.33 -10.22 -12.23
CA TYR A 223 -17.73 -9.22 -13.12
C TYR A 223 -17.47 -9.82 -14.49
N GLN A 224 -18.16 -9.31 -15.52
CA GLN A 224 -18.10 -9.87 -16.88
C GLN A 224 -17.29 -8.98 -17.82
N ARG A 225 -16.74 -9.60 -18.87
CA ARG A 225 -16.30 -8.86 -20.05
C ARG A 225 -17.51 -8.60 -20.95
N PRO A 226 -17.81 -7.35 -21.33
CA PRO A 226 -18.90 -7.05 -22.26
C PRO A 226 -18.74 -7.79 -23.59
N SER A 227 -19.84 -8.24 -24.21
CA SER A 227 -19.78 -8.94 -25.51
C SER A 227 -19.31 -8.05 -26.67
N ASN A 228 -19.43 -6.73 -26.51
CA ASN A 228 -18.94 -5.69 -27.42
C ASN A 228 -17.63 -5.05 -26.94
N ALA A 229 -16.93 -5.68 -25.99
CA ALA A 229 -15.64 -5.23 -25.50
C ALA A 229 -14.66 -5.04 -26.66
N SER A 230 -14.02 -3.87 -26.73
CA SER A 230 -12.95 -3.64 -27.70
C SER A 230 -11.77 -4.57 -27.41
N SER A 231 -10.87 -4.71 -28.38
CA SER A 231 -9.60 -5.42 -28.20
C SER A 231 -8.69 -4.78 -27.14
N SER A 232 -8.98 -3.53 -26.75
CA SER A 232 -8.32 -2.78 -25.68
C SER A 232 -8.96 -2.93 -24.30
N ASP A 233 -10.16 -3.49 -24.21
CA ASP A 233 -10.90 -3.64 -22.95
C ASP A 233 -10.29 -4.76 -22.09
N LEU A 234 -9.96 -4.44 -20.85
CA LEU A 234 -9.32 -5.31 -19.86
C LEU A 234 -10.31 -5.90 -18.86
N SER A 235 -11.62 -5.74 -19.10
CA SER A 235 -12.67 -6.45 -18.36
C SER A 235 -12.45 -7.96 -18.48
N PRO A 236 -12.72 -8.74 -17.41
CA PRO A 236 -13.45 -8.34 -16.21
C PRO A 236 -12.60 -7.79 -15.06
N LEU A 237 -11.31 -7.48 -15.27
CA LEU A 237 -10.43 -6.96 -14.20
C LEU A 237 -10.06 -5.49 -14.38
N ASP A 238 -10.77 -4.78 -15.27
CA ASP A 238 -10.65 -3.32 -15.45
C ASP A 238 -11.49 -2.60 -14.39
N PHE A 239 -10.87 -1.88 -13.47
CA PHE A 239 -11.60 -1.18 -12.41
C PHE A 239 -12.41 0.03 -12.89
N THR A 240 -12.14 0.54 -14.10
CA THR A 240 -12.82 1.71 -14.67
C THR A 240 -14.11 1.30 -15.37
N ASN A 241 -14.03 0.28 -16.22
CA ASN A 241 -15.11 -0.08 -17.14
C ASN A 241 -15.88 -1.35 -16.75
N THR A 242 -15.29 -2.21 -15.91
CA THR A 242 -15.95 -3.46 -15.52
C THR A 242 -17.18 -3.18 -14.67
N LYS A 243 -18.27 -3.85 -15.04
CA LYS A 243 -19.50 -3.93 -14.25
C LYS A 243 -19.87 -5.39 -14.00
N SER A 244 -20.52 -5.63 -12.87
CA SER A 244 -21.13 -6.93 -12.60
C SER A 244 -22.27 -7.22 -13.59
N THR A 245 -22.62 -8.49 -13.71
CA THR A 245 -23.85 -8.93 -14.34
C THR A 245 -25.09 -8.49 -13.55
N LYS A 246 -26.26 -8.75 -14.16
CA LYS A 246 -27.61 -8.63 -13.56
C LYS A 246 -28.39 -9.93 -13.72
N LEU A 247 -27.78 -11.04 -13.36
CA LEU A 247 -28.39 -12.37 -13.47
C LEU A 247 -29.37 -12.62 -12.34
N VAL A 248 -29.04 -12.16 -11.12
CA VAL A 248 -29.89 -12.32 -9.94
C VAL A 248 -30.23 -10.95 -9.33
N SER A 249 -29.24 -10.08 -9.19
CA SER A 249 -29.38 -8.73 -8.67
C SER A 249 -29.88 -7.74 -9.73
N PRO A 250 -30.74 -6.77 -9.36
CA PRO A 250 -31.27 -5.77 -10.30
C PRO A 250 -30.23 -4.69 -10.70
N ASN A 251 -29.18 -4.55 -9.90
CA ASN A 251 -28.16 -3.50 -10.04
C ASN A 251 -26.84 -4.07 -10.57
N THR A 252 -26.12 -3.23 -11.31
CA THR A 252 -24.71 -3.48 -11.66
C THR A 252 -23.82 -2.75 -10.68
N TYR A 253 -22.72 -3.38 -10.29
CA TYR A 253 -21.73 -2.81 -9.39
C TYR A 253 -20.39 -2.69 -10.08
N ALA A 254 -19.61 -1.69 -9.71
CA ALA A 254 -18.24 -1.54 -10.18
C ALA A 254 -17.30 -2.51 -9.44
N LEU A 255 -16.12 -2.77 -10.01
CA LEU A 255 -15.12 -3.65 -9.39
C LEU A 255 -14.61 -3.11 -8.05
N ASN A 256 -14.39 -1.80 -7.97
CA ASN A 256 -13.92 -1.13 -6.75
C ASN A 256 -14.96 -1.10 -5.63
N GLU A 257 -16.24 -1.32 -5.92
CA GLU A 257 -17.30 -1.35 -4.89
C GLU A 257 -17.28 -2.63 -4.05
N CYS A 258 -16.47 -3.63 -4.44
CA CYS A 258 -16.28 -4.89 -3.72
C CYS A 258 -17.60 -5.62 -3.42
N ARG A 259 -18.63 -5.41 -4.24
CA ARG A 259 -19.94 -6.07 -4.05
C ARG A 259 -19.84 -7.58 -4.28
N TYR A 260 -19.06 -7.97 -5.27
CA TYR A 260 -18.81 -9.36 -5.62
C TYR A 260 -17.31 -9.64 -5.59
N ASP A 261 -16.98 -10.91 -5.49
CA ASP A 261 -15.62 -11.43 -5.50
C ASP A 261 -15.46 -12.55 -6.55
N LEU A 262 -16.17 -12.41 -7.67
CA LEU A 262 -16.22 -13.39 -8.76
C LEU A 262 -16.05 -12.68 -10.09
N ALA A 263 -15.12 -13.14 -10.92
CA ALA A 263 -14.87 -12.63 -12.26
C ALA A 263 -14.98 -13.74 -13.31
N GLY A 264 -15.65 -13.42 -14.42
CA GLY A 264 -16.00 -14.33 -15.49
C GLY A 264 -14.85 -14.60 -16.46
N THR A 265 -13.74 -15.12 -15.97
CA THR A 265 -12.56 -15.44 -16.77
C THR A 265 -11.72 -16.54 -16.12
N THR A 266 -10.65 -16.95 -16.79
CA THR A 266 -9.58 -17.80 -16.25
C THR A 266 -8.26 -17.08 -16.41
N ILE A 267 -7.20 -17.52 -15.74
CA ILE A 267 -5.86 -16.95 -15.93
C ILE A 267 -5.44 -17.02 -17.41
N SER A 268 -5.69 -18.16 -18.07
CA SER A 268 -5.33 -18.37 -19.48
C SER A 268 -6.15 -17.51 -20.44
N ASP A 269 -7.46 -17.41 -20.23
CA ASP A 269 -8.31 -16.55 -21.06
C ASP A 269 -7.90 -15.09 -20.88
N TYR A 270 -7.70 -14.64 -19.63
CA TYR A 270 -7.29 -13.27 -19.32
C TYR A 270 -5.88 -12.92 -19.85
N LEU A 271 -4.94 -13.86 -19.83
CA LEU A 271 -3.63 -13.71 -20.48
C LEU A 271 -3.78 -13.37 -21.97
N SER A 272 -4.74 -14.00 -22.66
CA SER A 272 -5.02 -13.72 -24.07
C SER A 272 -5.58 -12.31 -24.27
N ILE A 273 -6.40 -11.82 -23.32
CA ILE A 273 -6.91 -10.44 -23.30
C ILE A 273 -5.77 -9.45 -23.19
N VAL A 274 -4.88 -9.63 -22.20
CA VAL A 274 -3.74 -8.74 -21.96
C VAL A 274 -2.79 -8.73 -23.15
N ARG A 275 -2.47 -9.89 -23.74
CA ARG A 275 -1.64 -9.96 -24.96
C ARG A 275 -2.26 -9.21 -26.13
N THR A 276 -3.57 -9.33 -26.32
CA THR A 276 -4.29 -8.60 -27.36
C THR A 276 -4.27 -7.10 -27.11
N ALA A 277 -4.44 -6.66 -25.87
CA ALA A 277 -4.35 -5.24 -25.49
C ALA A 277 -2.94 -4.69 -25.75
N ILE A 278 -1.89 -5.41 -25.35
CA ILE A 278 -0.48 -5.03 -25.58
C ILE A 278 -0.19 -4.94 -27.08
N ALA A 279 -0.65 -5.91 -27.89
CA ALA A 279 -0.48 -5.89 -29.34
C ALA A 279 -1.16 -4.67 -30.00
N ASN A 280 -2.18 -4.09 -29.35
CA ASN A 280 -2.87 -2.87 -29.77
C ASN A 280 -2.33 -1.60 -29.07
N ASN A 281 -1.11 -1.64 -28.53
CA ASN A 281 -0.42 -0.54 -27.83
C ASN A 281 -1.22 0.04 -26.64
N GLN A 282 -1.98 -0.79 -25.93
CA GLN A 282 -2.75 -0.35 -24.76
C GLN A 282 -1.97 -0.53 -23.47
N THR A 283 -2.13 0.43 -22.55
CA THR A 283 -1.48 0.44 -21.24
C THR A 283 -2.30 -0.36 -20.23
N PHE A 284 -2.06 -1.67 -20.20
CA PHE A 284 -2.84 -2.59 -19.36
C PHE A 284 -2.84 -2.24 -17.85
N TYR A 285 -1.82 -1.53 -17.39
CA TYR A 285 -1.58 -1.20 -15.99
C TYR A 285 -2.38 0.00 -15.48
N SER A 286 -2.90 0.86 -16.38
CA SER A 286 -3.61 2.09 -15.98
C SER A 286 -5.03 1.81 -15.47
N ALA A 287 -5.68 0.79 -16.03
CA ALA A 287 -7.07 0.46 -15.75
C ALA A 287 -7.26 -0.45 -14.53
N VAL A 288 -6.18 -1.04 -14.02
CA VAL A 288 -6.21 -2.11 -13.02
C VAL A 288 -5.87 -1.63 -11.60
N SER A 289 -5.56 -0.36 -11.43
CA SER A 289 -5.21 0.24 -10.14
C SER A 289 -6.32 1.21 -9.70
N ASN A 290 -7.16 0.81 -8.75
CA ASN A 290 -8.10 1.69 -8.08
C ASN A 290 -8.23 1.32 -6.59
N GLN A 291 -8.67 2.30 -5.79
CA GLN A 291 -8.91 2.09 -4.37
C GLN A 291 -10.18 1.27 -4.16
N LEU A 292 -10.07 0.25 -3.31
CA LEU A 292 -11.19 -0.60 -2.91
C LEU A 292 -12.11 0.16 -1.96
N LYS A 293 -13.43 0.01 -2.08
CA LYS A 293 -14.39 0.56 -1.13
C LYS A 293 -14.69 -0.49 -0.06
N VAL A 294 -14.44 -0.14 1.18
CA VAL A 294 -14.74 -0.98 2.35
C VAL A 294 -15.62 -0.24 3.34
N ASN A 295 -16.41 -0.98 4.10
CA ASN A 295 -17.22 -0.40 5.16
C ASN A 295 -17.02 -1.17 6.47
N PRO A 296 -16.22 -0.64 7.42
CA PRO A 296 -15.98 -1.33 8.69
C PRO A 296 -17.20 -1.33 9.62
N VAL A 297 -18.24 -0.55 9.32
CA VAL A 297 -19.45 -0.38 10.14
C VAL A 297 -20.62 -1.12 9.51
N VAL A 298 -21.19 -2.06 10.26
CA VAL A 298 -22.45 -2.72 9.89
C VAL A 298 -23.59 -2.03 10.63
N LEU A 299 -24.43 -1.31 9.90
CA LEU A 299 -25.72 -0.81 10.41
C LEU A 299 -26.81 -1.88 10.23
N GLY A 300 -27.74 -1.94 11.18
CA GLY A 300 -28.83 -2.93 11.15
C GLY A 300 -30.06 -2.44 10.35
N PRO A 301 -30.78 -3.34 9.65
CA PRO A 301 -30.44 -4.74 9.38
C PRO A 301 -29.33 -4.88 8.30
N PRO A 302 -28.38 -5.83 8.46
CA PRO A 302 -27.28 -5.99 7.50
C PRO A 302 -27.77 -6.47 6.14
N THR A 303 -27.34 -5.78 5.08
CA THR A 303 -27.55 -6.22 3.69
C THR A 303 -26.35 -7.01 3.17
N SER A 304 -26.54 -7.84 2.15
CA SER A 304 -25.45 -8.56 1.47
C SER A 304 -24.39 -7.61 0.91
N ALA A 305 -24.79 -6.44 0.42
CA ALA A 305 -23.86 -5.40 -0.04
C ALA A 305 -22.98 -4.85 1.10
N MET A 306 -23.55 -4.59 2.28
CA MET A 306 -22.79 -4.12 3.44
C MET A 306 -21.82 -5.19 3.95
N MET A 307 -22.26 -6.45 3.99
CA MET A 307 -21.39 -7.56 4.38
C MET A 307 -20.25 -7.77 3.37
N ALA A 308 -20.54 -7.65 2.08
CA ALA A 308 -19.53 -7.75 1.02
C ALA A 308 -18.44 -6.67 1.17
N GLN A 309 -18.80 -5.44 1.55
CA GLN A 309 -17.84 -4.37 1.79
C GLN A 309 -16.95 -4.58 3.03
N GLN A 310 -17.24 -5.56 3.88
CA GLN A 310 -16.37 -5.91 5.01
C GLN A 310 -15.32 -6.95 4.64
N SER A 311 -15.62 -7.80 3.65
CA SER A 311 -14.76 -8.93 3.29
C SER A 311 -13.33 -8.53 2.93
N PRO A 312 -13.06 -7.36 2.29
CA PRO A 312 -11.70 -7.00 1.93
C PRO A 312 -10.87 -6.46 3.10
N ILE A 313 -11.43 -6.19 4.28
CA ILE A 313 -10.68 -5.55 5.38
C ILE A 313 -9.61 -6.51 5.91
N LEU A 314 -8.32 -6.16 5.74
CA LEU A 314 -7.19 -6.98 6.21
C LEU A 314 -6.63 -6.44 7.54
N VAL A 315 -6.26 -5.16 7.57
CA VAL A 315 -5.70 -4.49 8.76
C VAL A 315 -6.31 -3.10 8.89
N ARG A 316 -6.80 -2.77 10.09
CA ARG A 316 -7.28 -1.42 10.41
C ARG A 316 -6.16 -0.58 11.00
N GLY A 317 -6.25 0.74 10.84
CA GLY A 317 -5.20 1.67 11.30
C GLY A 317 -3.88 1.48 10.56
N CYS A 318 -3.90 0.99 9.33
CA CYS A 318 -2.68 0.81 8.55
C CYS A 318 -2.33 2.13 7.85
N SER A 319 -1.41 2.91 8.42
CA SER A 319 -1.02 4.21 7.87
C SER A 319 0.06 4.13 6.81
N GLN A 320 0.82 3.04 6.80
CA GLN A 320 1.88 2.80 5.82
C GLN A 320 1.68 1.41 5.24
N PHE A 321 1.63 1.29 3.91
CA PHE A 321 1.75 0.03 3.22
C PHE A 321 2.71 0.23 2.06
N ILE A 322 3.89 -0.36 2.20
CA ILE A 322 5.02 -0.23 1.28
C ILE A 322 5.27 -1.58 0.64
N VAL A 323 5.33 -1.60 -0.69
CA VAL A 323 5.66 -2.79 -1.47
C VAL A 323 6.94 -2.54 -2.23
N GLU A 324 7.92 -3.38 -1.97
CA GLU A 324 9.23 -3.37 -2.61
C GLU A 324 9.48 -4.75 -3.20
N PHE A 325 10.27 -4.82 -4.26
CA PHE A 325 10.53 -6.06 -4.97
C PHE A 325 12.02 -6.25 -5.22
N ALA A 326 12.45 -7.51 -5.31
CA ALA A 326 13.78 -7.87 -5.77
C ALA A 326 13.66 -9.03 -6.76
N GLY A 327 14.59 -9.11 -7.69
CA GLY A 327 14.55 -10.08 -8.78
C GLY A 327 15.93 -10.26 -9.38
N ASP A 328 15.95 -10.85 -10.57
CA ASP A 328 17.14 -11.08 -11.36
C ASP A 328 16.93 -10.27 -12.64
N PHE A 329 17.18 -8.97 -12.53
CA PHE A 329 16.96 -7.99 -13.60
C PHE A 329 18.28 -7.47 -14.17
N LEU A 330 19.37 -7.63 -13.42
CA LEU A 330 20.70 -7.15 -13.75
C LEU A 330 21.64 -8.35 -13.90
N SER A 331 22.74 -8.13 -14.61
CA SER A 331 23.93 -8.94 -14.51
C SER A 331 24.95 -8.10 -13.76
N GLN A 332 25.58 -8.67 -12.74
CA GLN A 332 26.47 -7.92 -11.85
C GLN A 332 27.82 -8.62 -11.66
N ASP A 333 28.88 -7.82 -11.59
CA ASP A 333 30.21 -8.32 -11.25
C ASP A 333 30.23 -8.85 -9.81
N ALA A 334 30.56 -10.14 -9.66
CA ALA A 334 30.56 -10.85 -8.38
C ALA A 334 31.42 -10.20 -7.28
N THR A 335 32.45 -9.44 -7.64
CA THR A 335 33.42 -8.88 -6.68
C THR A 335 33.06 -7.45 -6.28
N THR A 336 32.48 -6.68 -7.20
CA THR A 336 32.24 -5.25 -7.03
C THR A 336 30.76 -4.88 -6.93
N GLY A 337 29.85 -5.79 -7.30
CA GLY A 337 28.40 -5.52 -7.38
C GLY A 337 28.03 -4.57 -8.53
N LYS A 338 28.99 -4.15 -9.36
CA LYS A 338 28.74 -3.24 -10.49
C LYS A 338 27.89 -3.93 -11.54
N VAL A 339 26.90 -3.20 -12.07
CA VAL A 339 26.05 -3.67 -13.16
C VAL A 339 26.88 -3.81 -14.44
N THR A 340 26.88 -5.01 -15.02
CA THR A 340 27.57 -5.34 -16.27
C THR A 340 26.63 -5.52 -17.45
N GLY A 341 25.36 -5.82 -17.18
CA GLY A 341 24.32 -6.01 -18.19
C GLY A 341 22.95 -6.08 -17.55
N THR A 342 21.90 -6.24 -18.34
CA THR A 342 20.50 -6.14 -17.89
C THR A 342 19.54 -6.98 -18.70
N TYR A 343 18.40 -7.38 -18.11
CA TYR A 343 17.47 -8.34 -18.70
C TYR A 343 16.81 -7.89 -20.01
N ALA A 344 16.80 -6.59 -20.28
CA ALA A 344 16.30 -6.03 -21.52
C ALA A 344 17.10 -4.78 -21.93
N TYR A 345 17.08 -4.44 -23.22
CA TYR A 345 17.57 -3.16 -23.72
C TYR A 345 16.84 -2.81 -25.02
N LYS A 346 16.91 -1.54 -25.44
CA LYS A 346 16.44 -1.13 -26.75
C LYS A 346 17.57 -1.25 -27.77
N ASP A 347 17.36 -2.00 -28.85
CA ASP A 347 18.31 -2.04 -29.96
C ASP A 347 18.30 -0.73 -30.76
N ALA A 348 19.16 -0.62 -31.78
CA ALA A 348 19.23 0.55 -32.65
C ALA A 348 17.93 0.83 -33.43
N SER A 349 17.02 -0.15 -33.51
CA SER A 349 15.69 -0.04 -34.11
C SER A 349 14.59 0.24 -33.08
N ASN A 350 14.95 0.52 -31.83
CA ASN A 350 14.04 0.74 -30.70
C ASN A 350 13.17 -0.50 -30.35
N ASN A 351 13.61 -1.69 -30.76
CA ASN A 351 12.99 -2.94 -30.33
C ASN A 351 13.52 -3.32 -28.96
N THR A 352 12.65 -3.83 -28.08
CA THR A 352 13.09 -4.40 -26.82
C THR A 352 13.74 -5.76 -27.08
N VAL A 353 15.04 -5.87 -26.86
CA VAL A 353 15.79 -7.12 -26.89
C VAL A 353 15.98 -7.60 -25.46
N TYR A 354 15.51 -8.81 -25.17
CA TYR A 354 15.70 -9.43 -23.86
C TYR A 354 17.02 -10.20 -23.85
N GLN A 355 17.80 -10.06 -22.80
CA GLN A 355 19.03 -10.82 -22.57
C GLN A 355 18.87 -11.71 -21.33
N PRO A 356 19.49 -12.89 -21.33
CA PRO A 356 19.65 -13.64 -20.10
C PRO A 356 20.46 -12.80 -19.10
N THR A 357 19.96 -12.71 -17.88
CA THR A 357 20.68 -12.18 -16.73
C THR A 357 21.60 -13.26 -16.14
N ASP A 358 22.26 -12.98 -15.02
CA ASP A 358 23.25 -13.90 -14.44
C ASP A 358 22.63 -15.03 -13.58
N GLY A 359 21.30 -15.05 -13.44
CA GLY A 359 20.62 -16.09 -12.68
C GLY A 359 20.59 -15.80 -11.17
N VAL A 360 21.16 -14.69 -10.71
CA VAL A 360 21.29 -14.34 -9.29
C VAL A 360 20.33 -13.22 -8.95
N THR A 361 19.76 -13.25 -7.74
CA THR A 361 18.97 -12.09 -7.27
C THR A 361 19.89 -10.89 -7.15
N ASP A 362 19.49 -9.76 -7.72
CA ASP A 362 20.24 -8.52 -7.75
C ASP A 362 20.67 -8.11 -6.33
N TYR A 363 21.91 -7.63 -6.20
CA TYR A 363 22.54 -7.29 -4.93
C TYR A 363 23.44 -6.06 -5.07
N TYR A 364 23.73 -5.39 -3.96
CA TYR A 364 24.83 -4.43 -3.89
C TYR A 364 25.85 -4.88 -2.85
N ILE A 365 27.07 -4.34 -2.94
CA ILE A 365 28.12 -4.59 -1.95
C ILE A 365 28.24 -3.34 -1.10
N ASP A 366 27.97 -3.49 0.20
CA ASP A 366 28.06 -2.39 1.15
C ASP A 366 29.53 -1.96 1.39
N THR A 367 29.73 -0.88 2.13
CA THR A 367 31.08 -0.37 2.47
C THR A 367 31.93 -1.33 3.28
N ALA A 368 31.32 -2.34 3.92
CA ALA A 368 32.01 -3.39 4.66
C ALA A 368 32.31 -4.62 3.79
N GLY A 369 31.92 -4.61 2.51
CA GLY A 369 32.11 -5.72 1.57
C GLY A 369 31.04 -6.80 1.65
N ASN A 370 29.96 -6.60 2.41
CA ASN A 370 28.87 -7.59 2.48
C ASN A 370 27.92 -7.42 1.30
N ARG A 371 27.44 -8.54 0.76
CA ARG A 371 26.37 -8.54 -0.23
C ARG A 371 25.03 -8.32 0.46
N GLN A 372 24.26 -7.38 -0.04
CA GLN A 372 22.91 -7.05 0.41
C GLN A 372 21.95 -7.16 -0.78
N ILE A 373 20.72 -7.63 -0.54
CA ILE A 373 19.70 -7.69 -1.59
C ILE A 373 19.41 -6.26 -2.07
N GLN A 374 19.37 -6.07 -3.38
CA GLN A 374 18.95 -4.81 -3.96
C GLN A 374 17.42 -4.78 -4.03
N TRP A 375 16.80 -3.90 -3.27
CA TRP A 375 15.36 -3.68 -3.35
C TRP A 375 15.02 -2.57 -4.33
N TYR A 376 13.92 -2.77 -5.03
CA TYR A 376 13.34 -1.86 -5.99
C TYR A 376 11.97 -1.39 -5.53
N GLY A 377 11.65 -0.13 -5.83
CA GLY A 377 10.41 0.50 -5.39
C GLY A 377 10.48 2.01 -5.56
N LEU A 378 9.48 2.72 -5.04
CA LEU A 378 9.62 4.16 -4.83
C LEU A 378 10.69 4.38 -3.72
N PRO A 379 11.79 5.10 -4.00
CA PRO A 379 12.89 5.29 -3.06
C PRO A 379 12.42 5.89 -1.75
N ARG A 380 13.04 5.45 -0.66
CA ARG A 380 12.85 6.03 0.67
C ARG A 380 14.13 5.95 1.47
N SER A 381 14.30 6.89 2.39
CA SER A 381 15.39 6.81 3.37
C SER A 381 15.05 5.78 4.45
N THR A 382 15.90 4.77 4.60
CA THR A 382 15.72 3.73 5.64
C THR A 382 16.67 3.90 6.83
N ALA A 383 17.66 4.81 6.72
CA ALA A 383 18.73 4.97 7.69
C ALA A 383 18.77 6.36 8.36
N GLY A 384 17.68 7.13 8.27
CA GLY A 384 17.64 8.53 8.73
C GLY A 384 18.65 9.43 8.02
N LYS A 385 19.23 8.95 6.91
CA LYS A 385 20.10 9.76 6.06
C LYS A 385 19.23 10.72 5.28
N SER A 386 19.70 11.97 5.17
CA SER A 386 19.13 12.94 4.25
C SER A 386 19.23 12.37 2.82
N THR A 387 20.42 12.19 2.29
CA THR A 387 20.55 11.77 0.88
C THR A 387 20.33 10.26 0.67
N VAL A 388 19.36 9.90 -0.18
CA VAL A 388 19.29 8.57 -0.80
C VAL A 388 19.96 8.66 -2.17
N THR A 389 20.94 7.79 -2.42
CA THR A 389 21.65 7.69 -3.70
C THR A 389 21.61 6.24 -4.16
N ALA A 390 21.67 5.99 -5.47
CA ALA A 390 21.71 4.63 -6.03
C ALA A 390 22.81 3.73 -5.38
N ALA A 391 23.93 4.32 -4.95
CA ALA A 391 25.04 3.60 -4.32
C ALA A 391 24.86 3.28 -2.82
N ASN A 392 23.89 3.90 -2.14
CA ASN A 392 23.73 3.83 -0.68
C ASN A 392 22.29 3.56 -0.23
N GLY A 393 21.35 3.45 -1.17
CA GLY A 393 19.92 3.28 -0.90
C GLY A 393 19.57 1.81 -0.74
N ASP A 394 18.85 1.48 0.33
CA ASP A 394 18.20 0.18 0.50
C ASP A 394 17.20 -0.09 -0.64
N VAL A 395 16.47 0.97 -1.05
CA VAL A 395 15.43 0.91 -2.10
C VAL A 395 15.71 1.98 -3.14
N VAL A 396 15.83 1.57 -4.39
CA VAL A 396 16.12 2.46 -5.53
C VAL A 396 15.16 2.16 -6.68
N PHE A 397 15.06 3.04 -7.66
CA PHE A 397 14.40 2.67 -8.90
C PHE A 397 15.27 1.72 -9.72
N LEU A 398 14.64 0.78 -10.44
CA LEU A 398 15.37 -0.16 -11.29
C LEU A 398 16.04 0.58 -12.46
N HIS A 399 15.37 1.57 -13.08
CA HIS A 399 15.98 2.35 -14.17
C HIS A 399 17.28 3.06 -13.76
N ASP A 400 17.42 3.51 -12.51
CA ASP A 400 18.60 4.26 -12.09
C ASP A 400 19.86 3.38 -12.08
N LEU A 401 19.74 2.12 -11.66
CA LEU A 401 20.82 1.14 -11.84
C LEU A 401 21.00 0.75 -13.29
N TRP A 402 19.92 0.75 -14.06
CA TRP A 402 19.95 0.38 -15.47
C TRP A 402 20.85 1.29 -16.30
N VAL A 403 20.78 2.59 -16.05
CA VAL A 403 21.60 3.62 -16.72
C VAL A 403 23.10 3.44 -16.43
N THR A 404 23.47 2.70 -15.37
CA THR A 404 24.88 2.41 -15.04
C THR A 404 25.50 1.32 -15.92
N ALA A 405 24.69 0.54 -16.65
CA ALA A 405 25.16 -0.62 -17.39
C ALA A 405 26.04 -0.23 -18.59
N PRO A 406 27.27 -0.77 -18.72
CA PRO A 406 28.21 -0.42 -19.79
C PRO A 406 27.73 -0.70 -21.22
N ALA A 407 26.78 -1.61 -21.38
CA ALA A 407 26.33 -2.13 -22.68
C ALA A 407 25.41 -1.18 -23.46
N LEU A 408 24.87 -0.13 -22.82
CA LEU A 408 24.06 0.88 -23.50
C LEU A 408 24.98 1.90 -24.16
N GLY A 409 25.32 1.68 -25.43
CA GLY A 409 26.14 2.60 -26.23
C GLY A 409 25.67 4.05 -26.05
N SER A 410 26.65 4.97 -25.90
CA SER A 410 26.54 6.32 -25.34
C SER A 410 25.65 7.36 -26.07
N GLY A 411 24.54 6.96 -26.69
CA GLY A 411 23.68 7.87 -27.46
C GLY A 411 22.26 7.37 -27.76
N THR A 412 21.80 6.27 -27.15
CA THR A 412 20.40 5.84 -27.27
C THR A 412 19.60 6.34 -26.06
N ALA A 413 18.39 6.84 -26.29
CA ALA A 413 17.50 7.31 -25.22
C ALA A 413 17.43 6.26 -24.12
N LEU A 414 17.73 6.65 -22.88
CA LEU A 414 17.81 5.76 -21.73
C LEU A 414 16.48 5.01 -21.59
N PRO A 415 16.43 3.69 -21.87
CA PRO A 415 15.19 2.96 -21.76
C PRO A 415 14.84 2.83 -20.28
N THR A 416 13.67 3.30 -19.87
CA THR A 416 13.08 2.93 -18.58
C THR A 416 12.88 1.41 -18.56
N ALA A 417 13.07 0.77 -17.40
CA ALA A 417 12.76 -0.66 -17.21
C ALA A 417 11.43 -1.01 -17.89
N PRO A 418 11.34 -2.06 -18.74
CA PRO A 418 10.08 -2.44 -19.34
C PRO A 418 9.01 -2.60 -18.28
N CYS A 419 9.33 -3.10 -17.09
CA CYS A 419 8.33 -3.13 -16.02
C CYS A 419 7.97 -1.74 -15.46
N GLU A 420 8.86 -0.75 -15.47
CA GLU A 420 8.58 0.61 -14.97
C GLU A 420 7.81 1.43 -16.01
N ARG A 421 6.57 1.81 -15.68
CA ARG A 421 5.64 2.41 -16.64
C ARG A 421 5.27 3.85 -16.37
N SER A 422 5.24 4.25 -15.09
CA SER A 422 4.94 5.61 -14.69
C SER A 422 5.92 5.99 -13.60
N ILE A 423 6.74 7.00 -13.88
CA ILE A 423 7.61 7.66 -12.91
C ILE A 423 7.03 9.07 -12.83
N GLY A 424 6.14 9.30 -11.87
CA GLY A 424 5.49 10.59 -11.64
C GLY A 424 6.43 11.66 -11.06
N MET A 425 7.75 11.47 -11.18
CA MET A 425 8.76 12.43 -10.80
C MET A 425 9.11 13.25 -12.04
N THR A 426 8.66 14.50 -12.06
CA THR A 426 9.05 15.48 -13.08
C THR A 426 10.00 16.49 -12.43
N PRO A 427 11.15 16.80 -13.05
CA PRO A 427 11.64 16.26 -14.32
C PRO A 427 12.16 14.82 -14.18
N ALA A 428 11.84 13.99 -15.17
CA ALA A 428 12.54 12.73 -15.38
C ALA A 428 14.06 13.03 -15.43
N PRO A 429 14.93 12.20 -14.83
CA PRO A 429 16.36 12.49 -14.72
C PRO A 429 16.97 12.89 -16.07
N SER A 430 17.21 14.19 -16.28
CA SER A 430 17.84 14.68 -17.50
C SER A 430 19.35 14.67 -17.30
N GLY A 431 19.99 13.53 -17.56
CA GLY A 431 21.45 13.41 -17.60
C GLY A 431 21.98 12.12 -16.98
N ASN A 432 23.11 11.64 -17.49
CA ASN A 432 23.83 10.42 -17.05
C ASN A 432 24.41 10.51 -15.62
N SER A 433 23.87 11.35 -14.74
CA SER A 433 24.37 11.44 -13.37
C SER A 433 23.77 10.34 -12.52
N LEU A 434 24.60 9.35 -12.18
CA LEU A 434 24.35 8.28 -11.19
C LEU A 434 24.09 8.81 -9.78
N THR A 435 24.22 10.12 -9.58
CA THR A 435 24.02 10.82 -8.33
C THR A 435 22.72 11.60 -8.42
N TYR A 436 21.60 10.89 -8.62
CA TYR A 436 20.31 11.50 -8.38
C TYR A 436 20.14 11.60 -6.88
N ASP A 437 20.37 12.80 -6.35
CA ASP A 437 20.01 13.11 -4.98
C ASP A 437 18.49 13.28 -4.95
N TYR A 438 17.79 12.22 -4.56
CA TYR A 438 16.33 12.24 -4.49
C TYR A 438 15.85 13.28 -3.46
N GLU A 439 16.68 13.81 -2.55
CA GLU A 439 16.25 14.92 -1.69
C GLU A 439 16.40 16.28 -2.37
N ALA A 440 17.56 16.55 -2.98
CA ALA A 440 17.83 17.87 -3.54
C ALA A 440 16.84 18.26 -4.65
N ASN A 441 16.44 17.29 -5.48
CA ASN A 441 15.53 17.55 -6.60
C ASN A 441 14.04 17.53 -6.21
N ASN A 442 13.68 16.90 -5.08
CA ASN A 442 12.28 16.84 -4.63
C ASN A 442 11.82 18.08 -3.84
N LYS A 443 12.74 18.97 -3.44
CA LYS A 443 12.39 20.21 -2.72
C LYS A 443 11.68 21.26 -3.57
N ALA A 444 11.81 21.23 -4.90
CA ALA A 444 11.36 22.34 -5.76
C ALA A 444 9.91 22.21 -6.27
N THR A 445 9.33 21.01 -6.25
CA THR A 445 7.96 20.73 -6.72
C THR A 445 7.46 19.44 -6.08
N ALA A 446 7.31 19.42 -4.75
CA ALA A 446 6.67 18.33 -4.02
C ALA A 446 5.18 18.25 -4.39
N ASN A 447 4.89 17.79 -5.60
CA ASN A 447 3.56 17.33 -5.93
C ASN A 447 3.29 16.16 -5.00
N ALA A 448 2.31 16.34 -4.11
CA ALA A 448 1.87 15.42 -3.04
C ALA A 448 1.40 14.02 -3.52
N ASN A 449 1.77 13.62 -4.74
CA ASN A 449 1.32 12.44 -5.45
C ASN A 449 2.47 11.87 -6.32
N THR A 450 3.67 11.71 -5.75
CA THR A 450 4.71 10.94 -6.44
C THR A 450 4.19 9.51 -6.63
N ARG A 451 4.03 9.11 -7.88
CA ARG A 451 3.57 7.77 -8.26
C ARG A 451 4.68 7.01 -8.95
N TYR A 452 4.79 5.74 -8.63
CA TYR A 452 5.71 4.83 -9.27
C TYR A 452 5.01 3.50 -9.55
N THR A 453 4.85 3.17 -10.84
CA THR A 453 4.16 1.96 -11.24
C THR A 453 5.12 0.99 -11.91
N CYS A 454 5.25 -0.20 -11.32
CA CYS A 454 5.86 -1.38 -11.92
C CYS A 454 4.78 -2.35 -12.39
N ALA A 455 4.70 -2.57 -13.70
CA ALA A 455 3.79 -3.50 -14.33
C ALA A 455 4.58 -4.52 -15.16
N PHE A 456 4.77 -5.71 -14.58
CA PHE A 456 5.41 -6.84 -15.23
C PHE A 456 4.37 -7.57 -16.11
N GLY A 457 4.43 -7.35 -17.42
CA GLY A 457 3.52 -7.97 -18.38
C GLY A 457 3.83 -9.46 -18.60
N PRO A 458 3.13 -10.13 -19.54
CA PRO A 458 3.28 -11.57 -19.77
C PRO A 458 4.70 -12.04 -20.08
N SER A 459 5.49 -11.20 -20.74
CA SER A 459 6.84 -11.53 -21.20
C SER A 459 7.95 -11.01 -20.28
N ASP A 460 7.60 -10.17 -19.30
CA ASP A 460 8.58 -9.60 -18.38
C ASP A 460 8.96 -10.62 -17.29
N PRO A 461 10.23 -10.69 -16.87
CA PRO A 461 10.62 -11.47 -15.69
C PRO A 461 9.85 -10.94 -14.48
N LYS A 462 9.31 -11.85 -13.66
CA LYS A 462 8.61 -11.49 -12.43
C LYS A 462 9.60 -11.35 -11.27
N PRO A 463 9.27 -10.54 -10.24
CA PRO A 463 10.06 -10.51 -9.02
C PRO A 463 10.31 -11.92 -8.45
N ARG A 464 11.49 -12.11 -7.87
CA ARG A 464 11.82 -13.31 -7.08
C ARG A 464 11.43 -13.15 -5.63
N MET A 465 11.42 -11.91 -5.15
CA MET A 465 11.12 -11.59 -3.77
C MET A 465 10.26 -10.35 -3.70
N ILE A 466 9.39 -10.32 -2.69
CA ILE A 466 8.57 -9.16 -2.33
C ILE A 466 8.85 -8.84 -0.87
N ARG A 467 9.10 -7.58 -0.57
CA ARG A 467 9.18 -7.04 0.79
C ARG A 467 7.99 -6.13 1.02
N ILE A 468 7.22 -6.45 2.06
CA ILE A 468 6.07 -5.66 2.49
C ILE A 468 6.42 -5.05 3.83
N THR A 469 6.37 -3.71 3.91
CA THR A 469 6.49 -2.99 5.18
C THR A 469 5.15 -2.33 5.48
N MET A 470 4.61 -2.55 6.67
CA MET A 470 3.36 -1.91 7.10
C MET A 470 3.48 -1.32 8.49
N THR A 471 2.90 -0.12 8.70
CA THR A 471 2.81 0.52 10.02
C THR A 471 1.36 0.50 10.47
N ILE A 472 1.13 -0.05 11.66
CA ILE A 472 -0.18 -0.11 12.29
C ILE A 472 -0.22 0.92 13.42
N ASP A 473 -1.08 1.91 13.26
CA ASP A 473 -1.35 2.97 14.23
C ASP A 473 -2.61 2.68 15.04
N ASP A 474 -2.68 3.32 16.20
CA ASP A 474 -3.90 3.39 16.99
C ASP A 474 -4.64 4.69 16.68
N PRO A 475 -5.90 4.65 16.22
CA PRO A 475 -6.70 5.85 15.99
C PRO A 475 -6.84 6.75 17.23
N GLY A 476 -6.67 6.19 18.43
CA GLY A 476 -6.69 6.92 19.70
C GLY A 476 -5.35 7.59 20.07
N GLY A 477 -4.30 7.46 19.24
CA GLY A 477 -2.98 8.04 19.50
C GLY A 477 -2.24 7.40 20.68
N ARG A 478 -2.60 6.17 21.08
CA ARG A 478 -1.94 5.47 22.20
C ARG A 478 -0.59 4.85 21.83
N LEU A 479 -0.33 4.69 20.53
CA LEU A 479 0.97 4.33 19.96
C LEU A 479 1.58 5.62 19.40
N GLY A 480 2.78 5.99 19.84
CA GLY A 480 3.37 7.28 19.47
C GLY A 480 3.66 7.43 17.98
N ASP A 481 4.32 6.42 17.37
CA ASP A 481 4.71 6.38 15.95
C ASP A 481 4.22 5.08 15.28
N GLY A 482 3.12 4.51 15.79
CA GLY A 482 2.64 3.19 15.37
C GLY A 482 3.58 2.03 15.71
N GLN A 483 3.30 0.88 15.08
CA GLN A 483 4.19 -0.28 15.08
C GLN A 483 4.44 -0.73 13.64
N THR A 484 5.71 -0.73 13.23
CA THR A 484 6.13 -1.15 11.89
C THR A 484 6.52 -2.61 11.86
N TYR A 485 5.95 -3.34 10.91
CA TYR A 485 6.25 -4.74 10.62
C TYR A 485 6.80 -4.86 9.20
N GLN A 486 7.78 -5.74 9.02
CA GLN A 486 8.37 -6.03 7.72
C GLN A 486 8.31 -7.54 7.46
N TYR A 487 7.87 -7.89 6.26
CA TYR A 487 7.76 -9.25 5.78
C TYR A 487 8.52 -9.39 4.47
N VAL A 488 9.25 -10.49 4.32
CA VAL A 488 9.98 -10.81 3.09
C VAL A 488 9.50 -12.17 2.60
N PHE A 489 9.02 -12.20 1.37
CA PHE A 489 8.48 -13.39 0.71
C PHE A 489 9.33 -13.73 -0.49
N THR A 490 9.63 -15.01 -0.68
CA THR A 490 10.19 -15.54 -1.93
C THR A 490 9.05 -16.06 -2.77
N LEU A 491 8.98 -15.63 -4.03
CA LEU A 491 8.00 -16.11 -4.99
C LEU A 491 8.54 -17.35 -5.69
N GLN A 492 7.68 -18.34 -5.90
CA GLN A 492 8.03 -19.51 -6.72
C GLN A 492 8.20 -19.05 -8.16
N GLN A 493 9.27 -19.45 -8.85
CA GLN A 493 9.52 -19.10 -10.27
C GLN A 493 9.02 -20.16 -11.23
#